data_AF-B5VTR3-F1
#
_entry.id   AF-B5VTR3-F1
#
_cell.length_a   1.000
_cell.length_b   1.000
_cell.length_c   1.000
_cell.angle_alpha   90.00
_cell.angle_beta   90.00
_cell.angle_gamma   90.00
#
_symmetry.space_group_name_H-M   'P 1'
#
loop_
_entity.id
_entity.type
_entity.pdbx_description
1 polymer ?
#
loop_
_entity_poly.entity_id
_entity_poly.type
_entity_poly.pdbx_seq_one_letter_code
_entity_poly.pdbx_strand_id
1 'polypeptide(L)'
;LEKYIWTLEDRINALELTELESFEKFCFLFWRNPKHLVLFMQGSLEYADAINRYLNNNFTQHLKISNEGSKPTIRLYPPPSTKDLDQGTNAFISYNGHQDDPNNSIVYFIQTAQRDDIKNLTLTFLTEYLFSLTLVPDLRNKKQIGYIVLGGLRVLTDTVGIHITVMSGSSGHNLETRINEYLSYLQLQVLNRFTEFDFRRILLEPFLNLLKQNSTKQFEGSAGPVDLLNEIVANVQNGDNYTLNNKQMRQHRKVRNKIAEGRLNFQEDHEMIDISFLQKLTLKKYLAFFESKISIYSAQRSKLSIMITSPMAEKEIASRKMFLQLEAFLKINGFAIKNEDLKKIVEHSKGNPILLVKNLFTYFRRRNEVFKLGTVVLQEILKIIGMNLKQRYGSILGFSSQDGEGQEIEKFWNNDTSPIVPLQELPEPNFFRKAAF
;
A
#
# COMPACT_ATOMS: atom_id res chain seq x y z
N LEU A 1 -11.50 -0.31 -8.20
CA LEU A 1 -10.86 -0.64 -9.51
C LEU A 1 -11.12 -2.08 -9.91
N GLU A 2 -11.02 -3.04 -9.00
CA GLU A 2 -11.47 -4.41 -9.30
C GLU A 2 -12.98 -4.48 -9.49
N LYS A 3 -13.41 -5.18 -10.53
CA LYS A 3 -14.83 -5.39 -10.82
C LYS A 3 -15.40 -6.44 -9.86
N TYR A 4 -16.69 -6.32 -9.58
CA TYR A 4 -17.45 -7.28 -8.77
C TYR A 4 -16.95 -7.45 -7.32
N ILE A 5 -16.25 -6.44 -6.79
CA ILE A 5 -15.97 -6.35 -5.35
C ILE A 5 -17.13 -5.64 -4.66
N TRP A 6 -17.69 -6.30 -3.65
CA TRP A 6 -18.72 -5.76 -2.77
C TRP A 6 -18.05 -5.12 -1.55
N THR A 7 -18.47 -3.89 -1.21
CA THR A 7 -17.99 -3.19 -0.01
C THR A 7 -18.41 -3.93 1.26
N LEU A 8 -17.85 -3.55 2.40
CA LEU A 8 -18.26 -4.13 3.68
C LEU A 8 -19.71 -3.74 3.99
N GLU A 9 -20.08 -2.49 3.72
CA GLU A 9 -21.44 -1.97 3.91
C GLU A 9 -22.44 -2.76 3.05
N ASP A 10 -22.14 -2.99 1.77
CA ASP A 10 -22.99 -3.79 0.88
C ASP A 10 -23.23 -5.20 1.46
N ARG A 11 -22.20 -5.83 2.04
CA ARG A 11 -22.30 -7.17 2.63
C ARG A 11 -23.10 -7.16 3.93
N ILE A 12 -22.93 -6.14 4.78
CA ILE A 12 -23.70 -6.00 6.02
C ILE A 12 -25.19 -5.79 5.69
N ASN A 13 -25.48 -4.87 4.76
CA ASN A 13 -26.86 -4.61 4.31
C ASN A 13 -27.49 -5.87 3.70
N ALA A 14 -26.74 -6.63 2.89
CA ALA A 14 -27.24 -7.90 2.35
C ALA A 14 -27.48 -8.96 3.44
N LEU A 15 -26.68 -8.98 4.50
CA LEU A 15 -26.84 -9.92 5.61
C LEU A 15 -28.15 -9.64 6.37
N GLU A 16 -28.52 -8.37 6.56
CA GLU A 16 -29.80 -7.99 7.19
C GLU A 16 -31.02 -8.46 6.40
N LEU A 17 -30.87 -8.58 5.06
CA LEU A 17 -31.92 -9.06 4.15
C LEU A 17 -31.92 -10.59 3.98
N THR A 18 -30.96 -11.30 4.59
CA THR A 18 -30.81 -12.75 4.39
C THR A 18 -31.71 -13.52 5.37
N GLU A 19 -32.75 -14.14 4.83
CA GLU A 19 -33.66 -15.03 5.58
C GLU A 19 -33.30 -16.51 5.39
N LEU A 20 -33.75 -17.38 6.31
CA LEU A 20 -33.50 -18.83 6.23
C LEU A 20 -33.98 -19.43 4.91
N GLU A 21 -35.18 -19.06 4.45
CA GLU A 21 -35.74 -19.55 3.18
C GLU A 21 -34.87 -19.13 1.98
N SER A 22 -34.39 -17.88 1.98
CA SER A 22 -33.50 -17.36 0.94
C SER A 22 -32.16 -18.13 0.91
N PHE A 23 -31.65 -18.50 2.08
CA PHE A 23 -30.41 -19.26 2.22
C PHE A 23 -30.59 -20.72 1.78
N GLU A 24 -31.70 -21.37 2.10
CA GLU A 24 -32.03 -22.72 1.63
C GLU A 24 -32.15 -22.75 0.10
N LYS A 25 -32.86 -21.75 -0.47
CA LYS A 25 -32.98 -21.58 -1.91
C LYS A 25 -31.63 -21.35 -2.56
N PHE A 26 -30.77 -20.52 -1.96
CA PHE A 26 -29.39 -20.35 -2.40
C PHE A 26 -28.60 -21.66 -2.37
N CYS A 27 -28.66 -22.43 -1.29
CA CYS A 27 -27.95 -23.71 -1.17
C CYS A 27 -28.37 -24.69 -2.26
N PHE A 28 -29.68 -24.78 -2.52
CA PHE A 28 -30.23 -25.61 -3.59
C PHE A 28 -29.74 -25.18 -4.97
N LEU A 29 -29.78 -23.88 -5.26
CA LEU A 29 -29.29 -23.31 -6.52
C LEU A 29 -27.78 -23.51 -6.67
N PHE A 30 -26.99 -23.25 -5.63
CA PHE A 30 -25.55 -23.43 -5.62
C PHE A 30 -25.17 -24.90 -5.89
N TRP A 31 -25.87 -25.87 -5.29
CA TRP A 31 -25.61 -27.29 -5.54
C TRP A 31 -26.00 -27.73 -6.96
N ARG A 32 -27.07 -27.20 -7.54
CA ARG A 32 -27.55 -27.58 -8.88
C ARG A 32 -26.88 -26.85 -10.03
N ASN A 33 -26.38 -25.64 -9.81
CA ASN A 33 -25.75 -24.85 -10.85
C ASN A 33 -24.44 -25.51 -11.35
N PRO A 34 -24.12 -25.34 -12.64
CA PRO A 34 -22.86 -25.84 -13.20
C PRO A 34 -21.69 -25.14 -12.52
N LYS A 35 -20.63 -25.90 -12.24
CA LYS A 35 -19.46 -25.42 -11.49
C LYS A 35 -18.21 -25.63 -12.33
N HIS A 36 -17.33 -24.63 -12.27
CA HIS A 36 -15.99 -24.74 -12.81
C HIS A 36 -15.03 -25.13 -11.68
N LEU A 37 -14.27 -26.20 -11.88
CA LEU A 37 -13.27 -26.67 -10.93
C LEU A 37 -11.88 -26.57 -11.55
N VAL A 38 -10.99 -25.87 -10.88
CA VAL A 38 -9.55 -25.90 -11.15
C VAL A 38 -8.90 -26.68 -10.01
N LEU A 39 -8.43 -27.89 -10.31
CA LEU A 39 -7.84 -28.79 -9.33
C LEU A 39 -6.32 -28.79 -9.46
N PHE A 40 -5.62 -28.42 -8.38
CA PHE A 40 -4.17 -28.55 -8.25
C PHE A 40 -3.86 -29.47 -7.07
N MET A 41 -3.19 -30.59 -7.35
CA MET A 41 -2.79 -31.59 -6.35
C MET A 41 -1.26 -31.66 -6.28
N GLN A 42 -0.71 -31.66 -5.07
CA GLN A 42 0.72 -31.73 -4.81
C GLN A 42 0.96 -32.61 -3.57
N GLY A 43 1.93 -33.53 -3.64
CA GLY A 43 2.27 -34.44 -2.55
C GLY A 43 2.22 -35.91 -2.99
N SER A 44 1.76 -36.80 -2.10
CA SER A 44 1.50 -38.20 -2.47
C SER A 44 0.28 -38.28 -3.38
N LEU A 45 0.48 -38.74 -4.62
CA LEU A 45 -0.54 -38.78 -5.66
C LEU A 45 -1.33 -40.09 -5.68
N GLU A 46 -1.09 -41.01 -4.74
CA GLU A 46 -1.77 -42.31 -4.67
C GLU A 46 -3.30 -42.18 -4.66
N TYR A 47 -3.82 -41.12 -4.04
CA TYR A 47 -5.24 -40.84 -3.94
C TYR A 47 -5.75 -39.78 -4.91
N ALA A 48 -4.89 -39.23 -5.78
CA ALA A 48 -5.23 -38.13 -6.67
C ALA A 48 -6.45 -38.47 -7.55
N ASP A 49 -6.45 -39.66 -8.16
CA ASP A 49 -7.56 -40.13 -8.99
C ASP A 49 -8.82 -40.46 -8.20
N ALA A 50 -8.67 -40.93 -6.95
CA ALA A 50 -9.81 -41.17 -6.07
C ALA A 50 -10.50 -39.86 -5.68
N ILE A 51 -9.71 -38.83 -5.32
CA ILE A 51 -10.19 -37.48 -5.01
C ILE A 51 -10.86 -36.87 -6.24
N ASN A 52 -10.22 -36.94 -7.41
CA ASN A 52 -10.78 -36.37 -8.63
C ASN A 52 -12.13 -37.01 -9.00
N ARG A 53 -12.22 -38.34 -8.93
CA ARG A 53 -13.48 -39.07 -9.15
C ARG A 53 -14.56 -38.72 -8.13
N TYR A 54 -14.18 -38.56 -6.86
CA TYR A 54 -15.11 -38.14 -5.81
C TYR A 54 -15.68 -36.72 -6.09
N LEU A 55 -14.83 -35.77 -6.45
CA LEU A 55 -15.24 -34.40 -6.80
C LEU A 55 -16.09 -34.35 -8.08
N ASN A 56 -15.80 -35.21 -9.05
CA ASN A 56 -16.63 -35.38 -10.23
C ASN A 56 -18.05 -35.85 -9.85
N ASN A 57 -18.15 -36.95 -9.10
CA ASN A 57 -19.43 -37.59 -8.84
C ASN A 57 -20.34 -36.73 -7.94
N ASN A 58 -19.76 -36.02 -6.97
CA ASN A 58 -20.53 -35.32 -5.93
C ASN A 58 -20.67 -33.81 -6.14
N PHE A 59 -19.80 -33.17 -6.93
CA PHE A 59 -19.73 -31.70 -6.94
C PHE A 59 -19.86 -31.07 -8.33
N THR A 60 -19.05 -31.51 -9.29
CA THR A 60 -18.86 -30.78 -10.57
C THR A 60 -19.32 -31.55 -11.80
N GLN A 61 -19.34 -32.87 -11.76
CA GLN A 61 -19.63 -33.73 -12.91
C GLN A 61 -18.75 -33.44 -14.14
N HIS A 62 -17.55 -32.90 -13.93
CA HIS A 62 -16.65 -32.40 -14.98
C HIS A 62 -16.11 -33.49 -15.93
N LEU A 63 -16.16 -34.77 -15.55
CA LEU A 63 -15.77 -35.91 -16.39
C LEU A 63 -16.92 -36.43 -17.27
N LYS A 64 -18.15 -35.97 -17.03
CA LYS A 64 -19.31 -36.33 -17.86
C LYS A 64 -19.33 -35.42 -19.10
N ILE A 65 -18.42 -35.64 -20.04
CA ILE A 65 -18.48 -34.97 -21.34
C ILE A 65 -19.64 -35.60 -22.14
N SER A 66 -20.64 -34.79 -22.48
CA SER A 66 -21.67 -35.12 -23.45
C SER A 66 -21.04 -35.32 -24.82
N ASN A 67 -21.26 -36.49 -25.44
CA ASN A 67 -20.87 -36.81 -26.81
C ASN A 67 -21.62 -36.01 -27.90
N GLU A 68 -22.31 -34.94 -27.54
CA GLU A 68 -22.95 -34.01 -28.47
C GLU A 68 -22.18 -32.71 -28.40
N GLY A 69 -21.85 -32.10 -29.55
CA GLY A 69 -21.01 -30.90 -29.76
C GLY A 69 -21.44 -29.63 -29.02
N SER A 70 -21.61 -29.73 -27.72
CA SER A 70 -22.07 -28.75 -26.76
C SER A 70 -20.83 -28.10 -26.16
N LYS A 71 -20.60 -26.86 -26.58
CA LYS A 71 -19.63 -25.95 -25.97
C LYS A 71 -19.73 -26.07 -24.44
N PRO A 72 -18.59 -26.08 -23.71
CA PRO A 72 -18.62 -26.13 -22.26
C PRO A 72 -19.58 -25.09 -21.72
N THR A 73 -20.55 -25.61 -20.97
CA THR A 73 -21.78 -24.99 -20.53
C THR A 73 -21.47 -23.76 -19.67
N ILE A 74 -21.72 -22.59 -20.24
CA ILE A 74 -21.92 -21.29 -19.56
C ILE A 74 -20.71 -20.79 -18.73
N ARG A 75 -19.93 -19.83 -19.27
CA ARG A 75 -19.17 -18.89 -18.43
C ARG A 75 -20.18 -18.03 -17.66
N LEU A 76 -20.65 -18.50 -16.51
CA LEU A 76 -21.72 -17.83 -15.74
C LEU A 76 -21.31 -16.45 -15.27
N TYR A 77 -20.02 -16.21 -15.08
CA TYR A 77 -19.50 -14.91 -14.69
C TYR A 77 -18.22 -14.59 -15.47
N PRO A 78 -18.03 -13.35 -15.91
CA PRO A 78 -16.75 -12.92 -16.43
C PRO A 78 -15.68 -13.15 -15.34
N PRO A 79 -14.44 -13.52 -15.72
CA PRO A 79 -13.36 -13.61 -14.75
C PRO A 79 -13.22 -12.28 -14.00
N PRO A 80 -12.70 -12.32 -12.76
CA PRO A 80 -12.31 -11.09 -12.08
C PRO A 80 -11.43 -10.30 -13.04
N SER A 81 -11.67 -9.01 -13.11
CA SER A 81 -10.93 -8.13 -14.00
C SER A 81 -10.87 -6.75 -13.40
N THR A 82 -9.83 -6.03 -13.77
CA THR A 82 -9.64 -4.66 -13.34
C THR A 82 -10.33 -3.71 -14.31
N LYS A 83 -10.82 -2.58 -13.79
CA LYS A 83 -11.23 -1.45 -14.62
C LYS A 83 -9.99 -0.61 -14.91
N ASP A 84 -9.61 -0.56 -16.17
CA ASP A 84 -8.59 0.36 -16.65
C ASP A 84 -9.03 1.80 -16.48
N LEU A 85 -8.11 2.61 -15.94
CA LEU A 85 -8.21 4.05 -15.95
C LEU A 85 -7.94 4.57 -17.37
N ASP A 86 -8.74 5.52 -17.82
CA ASP A 86 -8.54 6.15 -19.13
C ASP A 86 -7.23 6.97 -19.12
N GLN A 87 -6.59 7.11 -20.27
CA GLN A 87 -5.35 7.88 -20.38
C GLN A 87 -5.59 9.33 -19.97
N GLY A 88 -4.69 9.87 -19.14
CA GLY A 88 -4.83 11.23 -18.61
C GLY A 88 -5.79 11.36 -17.43
N THR A 89 -6.33 10.27 -16.89
CA THR A 89 -7.17 10.35 -15.68
C THR A 89 -6.36 10.92 -14.51
N ASN A 90 -6.83 12.01 -13.90
CA ASN A 90 -6.31 12.51 -12.62
C ASN A 90 -7.47 12.73 -11.65
N ALA A 91 -7.85 11.68 -10.94
CA ALA A 91 -9.06 11.67 -10.13
C ALA A 91 -8.77 11.47 -8.63
N PHE A 92 -9.70 11.87 -7.78
CA PHE A 92 -9.74 11.46 -6.38
C PHE A 92 -11.16 11.13 -5.92
N ILE A 93 -11.25 10.34 -4.86
CA ILE A 93 -12.48 10.10 -4.12
C ILE A 93 -12.20 10.42 -2.65
N SER A 94 -13.12 11.13 -2.00
CA SER A 94 -12.99 11.55 -0.60
C SER A 94 -13.98 10.83 0.29
N TYR A 95 -13.53 10.39 1.47
CA TYR A 95 -14.38 9.83 2.54
C TYR A 95 -14.10 10.50 3.87
N ASN A 96 -15.11 10.48 4.72
CA ASN A 96 -14.92 10.75 6.13
C ASN A 96 -14.35 9.51 6.81
N GLY A 97 -13.29 9.70 7.59
CA GLY A 97 -12.72 8.69 8.46
C GLY A 97 -13.58 8.45 9.69
N HIS A 98 -13.08 7.58 10.57
CA HIS A 98 -13.73 7.30 11.85
C HIS A 98 -13.75 8.56 12.74
N GLN A 99 -14.83 8.77 13.50
CA GLN A 99 -15.00 9.96 14.34
C GLN A 99 -13.87 10.16 15.37
N ASP A 100 -13.27 9.06 15.82
CA ASP A 100 -12.19 9.05 16.82
C ASP A 100 -10.77 9.10 16.24
N ASP A 101 -10.60 9.03 14.90
CA ASP A 101 -9.28 9.06 14.27
C ASP A 101 -8.91 10.49 13.86
N PRO A 102 -7.87 11.10 14.48
CA PRO A 102 -7.43 12.45 14.14
C PRO A 102 -6.54 12.48 12.88
N ASN A 103 -6.28 11.35 12.23
CA ASN A 103 -5.40 11.30 11.07
C ASN A 103 -6.19 11.35 9.77
N ASN A 104 -5.70 12.20 8.88
CA ASN A 104 -6.06 12.14 7.48
C ASN A 104 -5.12 11.14 6.78
N SER A 105 -5.61 10.52 5.71
CA SER A 105 -4.77 9.68 4.89
C SER A 105 -5.05 9.85 3.41
N ILE A 106 -4.04 9.54 2.60
CA ILE A 106 -4.17 9.45 1.15
C ILE A 106 -3.56 8.12 0.71
N VAL A 107 -4.26 7.45 -0.21
CA VAL A 107 -3.72 6.36 -1.03
C VAL A 107 -3.67 6.88 -2.46
N TYR A 108 -2.47 7.20 -2.94
CA TYR A 108 -2.21 7.75 -4.26
C TYR A 108 -1.76 6.62 -5.19
N PHE A 109 -2.59 6.23 -6.16
CA PHE A 109 -2.29 5.14 -7.08
C PHE A 109 -2.10 5.63 -8.51
N ILE A 110 -0.96 5.29 -9.12
CA ILE A 110 -0.62 5.55 -10.53
C ILE A 110 -0.66 4.23 -11.28
N GLN A 111 -1.57 4.08 -12.23
CA GLN A 111 -1.61 2.91 -13.12
C GLN A 111 -0.52 3.05 -14.19
N THR A 112 0.41 2.10 -14.26
CA THR A 112 1.58 2.19 -15.15
C THR A 112 1.54 1.19 -16.29
N ALA A 113 1.07 -0.04 -16.05
CA ALA A 113 1.17 -1.14 -17.00
C ALA A 113 -0.02 -2.09 -16.92
N GLN A 114 -0.31 -2.74 -18.05
CA GLN A 114 -1.05 -4.00 -18.04
C GLN A 114 -0.11 -5.12 -17.58
N ARG A 115 -0.66 -6.14 -16.93
CA ARG A 115 0.08 -7.29 -16.42
C ARG A 115 0.77 -8.11 -17.51
N ASP A 116 0.24 -8.06 -18.73
CA ASP A 116 0.80 -8.73 -19.91
C ASP A 116 1.93 -7.92 -20.57
N ASP A 117 2.04 -6.62 -20.27
CA ASP A 117 3.11 -5.77 -20.78
C ASP A 117 4.34 -5.89 -19.89
N ILE A 118 5.12 -6.94 -20.13
CA ILE A 118 6.32 -7.30 -19.35
C ILE A 118 7.32 -6.13 -19.29
N LYS A 119 7.43 -5.30 -20.35
CA LYS A 119 8.40 -4.20 -20.39
C LYS A 119 7.99 -3.09 -19.44
N ASN A 120 6.76 -2.60 -19.54
CA ASN A 120 6.27 -1.54 -18.65
C ASN A 120 6.13 -2.04 -17.21
N LEU A 121 5.79 -3.31 -17.02
CA LEU A 121 5.82 -3.98 -15.72
C LEU A 121 7.22 -3.93 -15.11
N THR A 122 8.24 -4.34 -15.88
CA THR A 122 9.65 -4.32 -15.45
C THR A 122 10.12 -2.90 -15.07
N LEU A 123 9.73 -1.88 -15.83
CA LEU A 123 10.05 -0.48 -15.52
C LEU A 123 9.31 0.04 -14.26
N THR A 124 8.12 -0.51 -13.98
CA THR A 124 7.35 -0.23 -12.77
C THR A 124 8.07 -0.77 -11.54
N PHE A 125 8.57 -2.01 -11.61
CA PHE A 125 9.42 -2.59 -10.56
C PHE A 125 10.70 -1.77 -10.33
N LEU A 126 11.36 -1.32 -11.39
CA LEU A 126 12.54 -0.46 -11.26
C LEU A 126 12.22 0.88 -10.57
N THR A 127 11.03 1.44 -10.83
CA THR A 127 10.57 2.66 -10.17
C THR A 127 10.18 2.43 -8.72
N GLU A 128 9.58 1.29 -8.41
CA GLU A 128 9.30 0.89 -7.02
C GLU A 128 10.60 0.77 -6.22
N TYR A 129 11.64 0.18 -6.80
CA TYR A 129 12.98 0.19 -6.22
C TYR A 129 13.49 1.60 -5.97
N LEU A 130 13.40 2.50 -6.95
CA LEU A 130 13.78 3.91 -6.78
C LEU A 130 13.02 4.57 -5.62
N PHE A 131 11.72 4.34 -5.52
CA PHE A 131 10.88 4.90 -4.44
C PHE A 131 11.29 4.34 -3.07
N SER A 132 11.63 3.06 -2.98
CA SER A 132 12.12 2.47 -1.73
C SER A 132 13.37 3.18 -1.18
N LEU A 133 14.21 3.74 -2.07
CA LEU A 133 15.42 4.46 -1.71
C LEU A 133 15.19 5.94 -1.36
N THR A 134 14.16 6.57 -1.92
CA THR A 134 14.00 8.04 -1.94
C THR A 134 12.72 8.54 -1.28
N LEU A 135 11.59 7.86 -1.50
CA LEU A 135 10.26 8.30 -1.09
C LEU A 135 10.13 8.43 0.43
N VAL A 136 10.50 7.38 1.17
CA VAL A 136 10.37 7.36 2.63
C VAL A 136 11.32 8.39 3.27
N PRO A 137 12.63 8.45 2.93
CA PRO A 137 13.51 9.49 3.46
C PRO A 137 13.02 10.92 3.17
N ASP A 138 12.53 11.19 1.97
CA ASP A 138 12.16 12.55 1.56
C ASP A 138 10.84 13.00 2.20
N LEU A 139 9.79 12.17 2.13
CA LEU A 139 8.48 12.54 2.66
C LEU A 139 8.39 12.43 4.18
N ARG A 140 9.05 11.42 4.79
CA ARG A 140 8.99 11.18 6.24
C ARG A 140 10.07 11.93 7.01
N ASN A 141 11.33 11.85 6.59
CA ASN A 141 12.44 12.35 7.41
C ASN A 141 12.76 13.81 7.12
N LYS A 142 12.82 14.21 5.83
CA LYS A 142 13.16 15.60 5.46
C LYS A 142 11.97 16.55 5.66
N LYS A 143 10.81 16.21 5.13
CA LYS A 143 9.63 17.10 5.17
C LYS A 143 8.64 16.83 6.30
N GLN A 144 8.75 15.70 6.99
CA GLN A 144 7.84 15.31 8.09
C GLN A 144 6.35 15.38 7.67
N ILE A 145 6.04 15.06 6.41
CA ILE A 145 4.69 15.20 5.83
C ILE A 145 3.72 14.19 6.43
N GLY A 146 4.21 13.01 6.78
CA GLY A 146 3.40 11.96 7.39
C GLY A 146 4.21 11.17 8.41
N TYR A 147 3.53 10.71 9.46
CA TYR A 147 4.13 9.78 10.42
C TYR A 147 4.33 8.40 9.77
N ILE A 148 3.39 8.02 8.91
CA ILE A 148 3.45 6.81 8.07
C ILE A 148 3.52 7.27 6.62
N VAL A 149 4.58 6.81 5.94
CA VAL A 149 4.76 6.93 4.49
C VAL A 149 5.13 5.53 4.01
N LEU A 150 4.32 5.00 3.10
CA LEU A 150 4.56 3.73 2.42
C LEU A 150 4.54 4.00 0.92
N GLY A 151 5.42 3.34 0.19
CA GLY A 151 5.39 3.36 -1.26
C GLY A 151 5.76 1.99 -1.79
N GLY A 152 5.09 1.58 -2.84
CA GLY A 152 5.28 0.23 -3.35
C GLY A 152 4.49 -0.08 -4.59
N LEU A 153 4.65 -1.32 -5.04
CA LEU A 153 3.87 -1.87 -6.13
C LEU A 153 2.47 -2.22 -5.64
N ARG A 154 1.46 -1.96 -6.47
CA ARG A 154 0.13 -2.53 -6.30
C ARG A 154 -0.19 -3.33 -7.55
N VAL A 155 -0.41 -4.62 -7.38
CA VAL A 155 -0.84 -5.53 -8.43
C VAL A 155 -2.33 -5.75 -8.27
N LEU A 156 -3.08 -5.42 -9.32
CA LEU A 156 -4.49 -5.75 -9.49
C LEU A 156 -4.59 -6.95 -10.43
N THR A 157 -5.81 -7.40 -10.72
CA THR A 157 -6.06 -8.60 -11.53
C THR A 157 -5.41 -8.49 -12.91
N ASP A 158 -5.66 -7.39 -13.62
CA ASP A 158 -5.17 -7.17 -14.99
C ASP A 158 -4.09 -6.08 -15.07
N THR A 159 -4.02 -5.19 -14.08
CA THR A 159 -3.16 -4.00 -14.15
C THR A 159 -2.16 -3.95 -13.00
N VAL A 160 -1.09 -3.19 -13.20
CA VAL A 160 -0.09 -2.90 -12.17
C VAL A 160 0.15 -1.40 -12.12
N GLY A 161 0.42 -0.93 -10.92
CA GLY A 161 0.75 0.45 -10.67
C GLY A 161 1.62 0.64 -9.45
N ILE A 162 1.96 1.90 -9.22
CA ILE A 162 2.69 2.33 -8.03
C ILE A 162 1.71 3.01 -7.10
N HIS A 163 1.79 2.68 -5.82
CA HIS A 163 1.00 3.35 -4.81
C HIS A 163 1.91 4.08 -3.82
N ILE A 164 1.44 5.22 -3.34
CA ILE A 164 2.04 6.02 -2.27
C ILE A 164 0.94 6.23 -1.23
N THR A 165 1.14 5.70 -0.03
CA THR A 165 0.22 5.86 1.09
C THR A 165 0.84 6.77 2.13
N VAL A 166 0.15 7.85 2.49
CA VAL A 166 0.60 8.78 3.52
C VAL A 166 -0.50 8.98 4.55
N MET A 167 -0.15 8.87 5.84
CA MET A 167 -1.03 9.23 6.94
C MET A 167 -0.43 10.40 7.72
N SER A 168 -1.21 11.47 7.90
CA SER A 168 -0.74 12.69 8.54
C SER A 168 -1.87 13.47 9.25
N GLY A 169 -1.55 14.65 9.78
CA GLY A 169 -2.57 15.61 10.22
C GLY A 169 -3.02 16.59 9.14
N SER A 170 -2.31 16.65 8.02
CA SER A 170 -2.60 17.55 6.91
C SER A 170 -3.77 17.03 6.08
N SER A 171 -4.51 17.91 5.42
CA SER A 171 -5.63 17.50 4.55
C SER A 171 -5.17 16.61 3.39
N GLY A 172 -6.07 15.78 2.86
CA GLY A 172 -5.78 14.92 1.70
C GLY A 172 -5.27 15.71 0.50
N HIS A 173 -5.81 16.90 0.24
CA HIS A 173 -5.34 17.80 -0.82
C HIS A 173 -3.91 18.31 -0.59
N ASN A 174 -3.54 18.64 0.65
CA ASN A 174 -2.17 19.04 0.95
C ASN A 174 -1.20 17.87 0.73
N LEU A 175 -1.56 16.68 1.20
CA LEU A 175 -0.78 15.45 0.96
C LEU A 175 -0.59 15.16 -0.53
N GLU A 176 -1.66 15.29 -1.32
CA GLU A 176 -1.65 15.18 -2.78
C GLU A 176 -0.66 16.18 -3.42
N THR A 177 -0.71 17.46 -3.03
CA THR A 177 0.25 18.47 -3.50
C THR A 177 1.68 18.08 -3.15
N ARG A 178 1.94 17.65 -1.91
CA ARG A 178 3.28 17.24 -1.47
C ARG A 178 3.82 16.02 -2.23
N ILE A 179 2.96 15.06 -2.56
CA ILE A 179 3.33 13.93 -3.42
C ILE A 179 3.65 14.43 -4.84
N ASN A 180 2.88 15.36 -5.38
CA ASN A 180 3.14 15.92 -6.71
C ASN A 180 4.46 16.71 -6.77
N GLU A 181 4.76 17.52 -5.75
CA GLU A 181 6.05 18.20 -5.62
C GLU A 181 7.21 17.19 -5.60
N TYR A 182 7.02 16.05 -4.92
CA TYR A 182 8.02 14.98 -4.86
C TYR A 182 8.29 14.35 -6.22
N LEU A 183 7.23 14.01 -6.96
CA LEU A 183 7.38 13.46 -8.29
C LEU A 183 8.05 14.46 -9.24
N SER A 184 7.74 15.76 -9.11
CA SER A 184 8.39 16.82 -9.87
C SER A 184 9.88 16.96 -9.53
N TYR A 185 10.22 16.98 -8.24
CA TYR A 185 11.61 17.02 -7.77
C TYR A 185 12.40 15.79 -8.27
N LEU A 186 11.83 14.59 -8.14
CA LEU A 186 12.45 13.36 -8.56
C LEU A 186 12.73 13.38 -10.07
N GLN A 187 11.80 13.85 -10.89
CA GLN A 187 12.01 13.98 -12.32
C GLN A 187 13.08 15.04 -12.66
N LEU A 188 12.87 16.27 -12.20
CA LEU A 188 13.61 17.44 -12.69
C LEU A 188 15.00 17.57 -12.05
N GLN A 189 15.15 17.23 -10.77
CA GLN A 189 16.39 17.42 -10.03
C GLN A 189 17.21 16.14 -9.88
N VAL A 190 16.56 14.97 -9.87
CA VAL A 190 17.27 13.69 -9.70
C VAL A 190 17.48 13.02 -11.05
N LEU A 191 16.39 12.62 -11.72
CA LEU A 191 16.46 11.78 -12.91
C LEU A 191 17.03 12.53 -14.13
N ASN A 192 16.64 13.78 -14.35
CA ASN A 192 17.15 14.57 -15.48
C ASN A 192 18.62 14.99 -15.34
N ARG A 193 19.19 14.92 -14.13
CA ARG A 193 20.62 15.18 -13.89
C ARG A 193 21.49 13.93 -14.06
N PHE A 194 20.90 12.74 -14.17
CA PHE A 194 21.67 11.52 -14.33
C PHE A 194 22.38 11.48 -15.68
N THR A 195 23.64 11.04 -15.66
CA THR A 195 24.30 10.51 -16.86
C THR A 195 23.93 9.05 -17.05
N GLU A 196 24.17 8.48 -18.24
CA GLU A 196 23.97 7.05 -18.48
C GLU A 196 24.84 6.19 -17.52
N PHE A 197 26.03 6.68 -17.16
CA PHE A 197 26.92 6.03 -16.20
C PHE A 197 26.32 6.04 -14.78
N ASP A 198 25.81 7.19 -14.33
CA ASP A 198 25.18 7.30 -13.02
C ASP A 198 23.90 6.46 -12.93
N PHE A 199 23.06 6.49 -13.95
CA PHE A 199 21.87 5.64 -14.04
C PHE A 199 22.22 4.16 -13.87
N ARG A 200 23.25 3.68 -14.58
CA ARG A 200 23.68 2.28 -14.47
C ARG A 200 24.25 1.96 -13.09
N ARG A 201 25.15 2.78 -12.59
CA ARG A 201 25.87 2.54 -11.33
C ARG A 201 24.97 2.67 -10.10
N ILE A 202 24.10 3.67 -10.06
CA ILE A 202 23.31 4.04 -8.88
C ILE A 202 21.99 3.27 -8.83
N LEU A 203 21.35 3.04 -9.98
CA LEU A 203 20.00 2.45 -10.02
C LEU A 203 20.00 1.03 -10.59
N LEU A 204 20.54 0.83 -11.80
CA LEU A 204 20.34 -0.42 -12.54
C LEU A 204 21.16 -1.60 -11.98
N GLU A 205 22.47 -1.43 -11.75
CA GLU A 205 23.34 -2.50 -11.24
C GLU A 205 22.97 -2.95 -9.83
N PRO A 206 22.69 -2.04 -8.86
CA PRO A 206 22.19 -2.44 -7.55
C PRO A 206 20.89 -3.24 -7.66
N PHE A 207 19.96 -2.81 -8.51
CA PHE A 207 18.71 -3.54 -8.73
C PHE A 207 18.93 -4.93 -9.34
N LEU A 208 19.77 -5.04 -10.38
CA LEU A 208 20.12 -6.31 -11.01
C LEU A 208 20.80 -7.28 -10.02
N ASN A 209 21.64 -6.75 -9.12
CA ASN A 209 22.29 -7.57 -8.09
C ASN A 209 21.29 -8.07 -7.05
N LEU A 210 20.30 -7.26 -6.66
CA LEU A 210 19.22 -7.68 -5.77
C LEU A 210 18.37 -8.80 -6.39
N LEU A 211 18.05 -8.69 -7.69
CA LEU A 211 17.31 -9.75 -8.40
C LEU A 211 18.09 -11.08 -8.44
N LYS A 212 19.40 -11.04 -8.68
CA LYS A 212 20.27 -12.22 -8.69
C LYS A 212 20.38 -12.89 -7.31
N GLN A 213 20.30 -12.12 -6.23
CA GLN A 213 20.43 -12.62 -4.86
C GLN A 213 19.13 -13.20 -4.28
N ASN A 214 18.02 -13.23 -5.04
CA ASN A 214 16.69 -13.70 -4.60
C ASN A 214 16.18 -13.00 -3.31
N SER A 215 16.66 -11.78 -3.05
CA SER A 215 16.36 -10.99 -1.85
C SER A 215 15.23 -9.97 -2.07
N THR A 216 14.37 -10.18 -3.08
CA THR A 216 13.19 -9.32 -3.37
C THR A 216 12.20 -9.22 -2.20
N LYS A 217 12.26 -10.14 -1.23
CA LYS A 217 11.49 -10.05 0.02
C LYS A 217 11.87 -8.87 0.92
N GLN A 218 13.01 -8.21 0.67
CA GLN A 218 13.39 -7.01 1.43
C GLN A 218 12.52 -5.79 1.12
N PHE A 219 11.84 -5.75 -0.03
CA PHE A 219 10.92 -4.67 -0.40
C PHE A 219 9.55 -4.74 0.28
N GLU A 220 9.12 -5.94 0.71
CA GLU A 220 7.83 -6.15 1.38
C GLU A 220 7.73 -5.38 2.72
N GLY A 221 8.86 -5.11 3.39
CA GLY A 221 8.89 -4.47 4.71
C GLY A 221 8.51 -2.98 4.73
N SER A 222 8.65 -2.25 3.61
CA SER A 222 8.36 -0.81 3.52
C SER A 222 7.19 -0.47 2.58
N ALA A 223 6.78 -1.41 1.73
CA ALA A 223 5.76 -1.22 0.70
C ALA A 223 4.35 -1.70 1.10
N GLY A 224 4.24 -2.53 2.14
CA GLY A 224 2.99 -3.25 2.44
C GLY A 224 2.66 -4.32 1.39
N PRO A 225 1.48 -4.96 1.46
CA PRO A 225 1.04 -5.97 0.49
C PRO A 225 1.03 -5.48 -0.95
N VAL A 226 1.78 -6.19 -1.80
CA VAL A 226 1.72 -6.02 -3.26
C VAL A 226 0.34 -6.42 -3.81
N ASP A 227 -0.24 -7.49 -3.26
CA ASP A 227 -1.59 -7.97 -3.57
C ASP A 227 -2.41 -8.13 -2.28
N LEU A 228 -3.43 -7.28 -2.14
CA LEU A 228 -4.30 -7.26 -0.97
C LEU A 228 -5.19 -8.50 -0.87
N LEU A 229 -5.54 -9.14 -1.99
CA LEU A 229 -6.44 -10.30 -2.00
C LEU A 229 -5.72 -11.54 -1.46
N ASN A 230 -4.41 -11.63 -1.70
CA ASN A 230 -3.56 -12.70 -1.20
C ASN A 230 -3.29 -12.60 0.32
N GLU A 231 -3.51 -11.44 0.94
CA GLU A 231 -3.37 -11.22 2.39
C GLU A 231 -4.67 -11.36 3.19
N ILE A 232 -5.80 -11.64 2.55
CA ILE A 232 -7.04 -11.98 3.27
C ILE A 232 -6.86 -13.37 3.90
N VAL A 233 -6.27 -13.39 5.09
CA VAL A 233 -6.12 -14.60 5.90
C VAL A 233 -7.47 -14.94 6.52
N ALA A 234 -7.89 -16.20 6.43
CA ALA A 234 -9.07 -16.67 7.14
C ALA A 234 -8.91 -16.42 8.65
N ASN A 235 -9.96 -15.87 9.29
CA ASN A 235 -9.96 -15.53 10.73
C ASN A 235 -9.67 -16.72 11.67
N VAL A 236 -9.69 -17.96 11.16
CA VAL A 236 -9.39 -19.17 11.91
C VAL A 236 -8.36 -19.97 11.14
N GLN A 237 -7.10 -19.93 11.58
CA GLN A 237 -6.06 -20.84 11.12
C GLN A 237 -6.12 -22.12 11.96
N ASN A 238 -6.95 -23.08 11.54
CA ASN A 238 -6.88 -24.42 12.11
C ASN A 238 -5.70 -25.17 11.47
N GLY A 239 -4.64 -25.39 12.24
CA GLY A 239 -3.49 -26.20 11.83
C GLY A 239 -2.19 -25.81 12.53
N ASP A 240 -1.23 -26.73 12.53
CA ASP A 240 0.11 -26.48 13.04
C ASP A 240 0.85 -25.46 12.16
N ASN A 241 1.25 -24.35 12.77
CA ASN A 241 1.91 -23.22 12.10
C ASN A 241 3.22 -23.65 11.42
N TYR A 242 3.94 -24.61 12.00
CA TYR A 242 5.17 -25.15 11.41
C TYR A 242 4.89 -25.86 10.09
N THR A 243 3.84 -26.68 10.07
CA THR A 243 3.39 -27.41 8.87
C THR A 243 2.84 -26.45 7.80
N LEU A 244 2.05 -25.46 8.19
CA LEU A 244 1.45 -24.47 7.26
C LEU A 244 2.48 -23.50 6.65
N ASN A 245 3.64 -23.33 7.29
CA ASN A 245 4.69 -22.42 6.82
C ASN A 245 5.95 -23.13 6.32
N ASN A 246 5.91 -24.45 6.14
CA ASN A 246 7.02 -25.21 5.58
C ASN A 246 7.30 -24.84 4.10
N LYS A 247 8.47 -25.22 3.59
CA LYS A 247 8.90 -24.89 2.21
C LYS A 247 7.91 -25.41 1.15
N GLN A 248 7.38 -26.61 1.35
CA GLN A 248 6.46 -27.27 0.41
C GLN A 248 5.11 -26.53 0.32
N MET A 249 4.56 -26.12 1.45
CA MET A 249 3.31 -25.37 1.53
C MET A 249 3.46 -23.97 0.96
N ARG A 250 4.61 -23.32 1.17
CA ARG A 250 4.93 -22.04 0.50
C ARG A 250 4.96 -22.18 -1.01
N GLN A 251 5.59 -23.24 -1.52
CA GLN A 251 5.61 -23.55 -2.96
C GLN A 251 4.19 -23.88 -3.46
N HIS A 252 3.42 -24.64 -2.70
CA HIS A 252 2.04 -24.99 -3.03
C HIS A 252 1.16 -23.74 -3.16
N ARG A 253 1.21 -22.84 -2.17
CA ARG A 253 0.50 -21.54 -2.21
C ARG A 253 0.94 -20.72 -3.42
N LYS A 254 2.24 -20.66 -3.71
CA LYS A 254 2.76 -19.95 -4.88
C LYS A 254 2.18 -20.48 -6.20
N VAL A 255 2.19 -21.79 -6.41
CA VAL A 255 1.64 -22.42 -7.62
C VAL A 255 0.13 -22.25 -7.68
N ARG A 256 -0.57 -22.44 -6.57
CA ARG A 256 -2.02 -22.22 -6.47
C ARG A 256 -2.40 -20.80 -6.87
N ASN A 257 -1.69 -19.78 -6.37
CA ASN A 257 -1.97 -18.38 -6.69
C ASN A 257 -1.73 -18.11 -8.18
N LYS A 258 -0.61 -18.61 -8.74
CA LYS A 258 -0.33 -18.55 -10.18
C LYS A 258 -1.44 -19.15 -11.03
N ILE A 259 -1.97 -20.31 -10.63
CA ILE A 259 -3.10 -20.97 -11.31
C ILE A 259 -4.39 -20.12 -11.20
N ALA A 260 -4.69 -19.60 -10.00
CA ALA A 260 -5.87 -18.77 -9.78
C ALA A 260 -5.82 -17.46 -10.59
N GLU A 261 -4.63 -16.91 -10.78
CA GLU A 261 -4.34 -15.73 -11.61
C GLU A 261 -4.28 -16.05 -13.11
N GLY A 262 -4.43 -17.31 -13.53
CA GLY A 262 -4.34 -17.73 -14.94
C GLY A 262 -2.91 -17.75 -15.51
N ARG A 263 -1.89 -17.61 -14.67
CA ARG A 263 -0.47 -17.59 -15.05
C ARG A 263 0.12 -18.98 -14.91
N LEU A 264 0.20 -19.70 -16.02
CA LEU A 264 0.68 -21.10 -16.03
C LEU A 264 2.20 -21.23 -16.24
N ASN A 265 2.94 -20.13 -16.10
CA ASN A 265 4.40 -20.21 -16.02
C ASN A 265 4.79 -20.53 -14.58
N PHE A 266 5.58 -21.57 -14.38
CA PHE A 266 6.01 -22.02 -13.04
C PHE A 266 7.53 -21.99 -12.87
N GLN A 267 8.27 -21.61 -13.91
CA GLN A 267 9.72 -21.78 -13.98
C GLN A 267 10.50 -20.70 -13.24
N GLU A 268 9.95 -19.48 -13.08
CA GLU A 268 10.72 -18.36 -12.51
C GLU A 268 10.06 -17.74 -11.27
N ASP A 269 10.91 -17.33 -10.33
CA ASP A 269 10.50 -16.60 -9.14
C ASP A 269 10.22 -15.11 -9.44
N HIS A 270 10.85 -14.57 -10.48
CA HIS A 270 10.78 -13.17 -10.92
C HIS A 270 10.03 -12.98 -12.24
N GLU A 271 9.01 -13.81 -12.53
CA GLU A 271 8.27 -13.83 -13.81
C GLU A 271 7.72 -12.49 -14.29
N MET A 272 7.63 -11.49 -13.41
CA MET A 272 7.17 -10.15 -13.74
C MET A 272 8.28 -9.22 -14.27
N ILE A 273 9.55 -9.65 -14.24
CA ILE A 273 10.71 -8.81 -14.51
C ILE A 273 11.57 -9.44 -15.61
N ASP A 274 11.68 -8.74 -16.74
CA ASP A 274 12.56 -9.15 -17.84
C ASP A 274 13.99 -8.63 -17.59
N ILE A 275 14.84 -9.51 -17.05
CA ILE A 275 16.25 -9.22 -16.77
C ILE A 275 17.03 -8.89 -18.05
N SER A 276 16.69 -9.56 -19.16
CA SER A 276 17.37 -9.34 -20.45
C SER A 276 17.08 -7.96 -21.02
N PHE A 277 15.85 -7.47 -20.80
CA PHE A 277 15.45 -6.10 -21.10
C PHE A 277 16.15 -5.10 -20.19
N LEU A 278 16.23 -5.36 -18.87
CA LEU A 278 16.92 -4.48 -17.92
C LEU A 278 18.39 -4.27 -18.27
N GLN A 279 19.11 -5.34 -18.63
CA GLN A 279 20.53 -5.23 -19.02
C GLN A 279 20.76 -4.27 -20.20
N LYS A 280 19.81 -4.22 -21.12
CA LYS A 280 19.80 -3.37 -22.32
C LYS A 280 19.07 -2.04 -22.11
N LEU A 281 18.59 -1.77 -20.90
CA LEU A 281 17.89 -0.53 -20.58
C LEU A 281 18.88 0.64 -20.63
N THR A 282 18.38 1.77 -21.14
CA THR A 282 19.12 3.03 -21.23
C THR A 282 18.37 4.10 -20.45
N LEU A 283 19.06 5.10 -19.92
CA LEU A 283 18.45 6.23 -19.21
C LEU A 283 17.33 6.88 -20.05
N LYS A 284 17.57 7.12 -21.35
CA LYS A 284 16.57 7.69 -22.26
C LYS A 284 15.25 6.91 -22.29
N LYS A 285 15.30 5.57 -22.31
CA LYS A 285 14.11 4.71 -22.31
C LYS A 285 13.38 4.76 -20.97
N TYR A 286 14.14 4.77 -19.88
CA TYR A 286 13.57 4.88 -18.54
C TYR A 286 12.90 6.24 -18.32
N LEU A 287 13.55 7.34 -18.73
CA LEU A 287 12.99 8.68 -18.69
C LEU A 287 11.70 8.78 -19.52
N ALA A 288 11.67 8.24 -20.75
CA ALA A 288 10.46 8.24 -21.56
C ALA A 288 9.28 7.50 -20.89
N PHE A 289 9.55 6.39 -20.19
CA PHE A 289 8.55 5.71 -19.38
C PHE A 289 8.10 6.57 -18.19
N PHE A 290 9.03 7.16 -17.44
CA PHE A 290 8.71 8.01 -16.30
C PHE A 290 7.89 9.23 -16.72
N GLU A 291 8.31 9.91 -17.78
CA GLU A 291 7.65 11.07 -18.39
C GLU A 291 6.25 10.74 -18.89
N SER A 292 6.02 9.57 -19.48
CA SER A 292 4.70 9.20 -19.99
C SER A 292 3.76 8.66 -18.90
N LYS A 293 4.26 7.86 -17.95
CA LYS A 293 3.42 7.11 -17.01
C LYS A 293 3.34 7.69 -15.60
N ILE A 294 4.36 8.40 -15.13
CA ILE A 294 4.50 8.78 -13.71
C ILE A 294 4.50 10.30 -13.50
N SER A 295 5.15 11.03 -14.41
CA SER A 295 5.31 12.49 -14.33
C SER A 295 3.99 13.23 -14.15
N ILE A 296 3.99 14.23 -13.25
CA ILE A 296 2.86 15.16 -13.08
C ILE A 296 2.60 16.03 -14.31
N TYR A 297 3.58 16.12 -15.21
CA TYR A 297 3.51 16.88 -16.46
C TYR A 297 3.04 16.03 -17.65
N SER A 298 2.71 14.75 -17.41
CA SER A 298 2.20 13.85 -18.44
C SER A 298 0.71 14.00 -18.66
N ALA A 299 0.29 14.23 -19.91
CA ALA A 299 -1.10 14.11 -20.31
C ALA A 299 -1.58 12.64 -20.42
N GLN A 300 -0.67 11.66 -20.38
CA GLN A 300 -0.99 10.23 -20.50
C GLN A 300 -1.05 9.52 -19.15
N ARG A 301 -0.63 10.18 -18.06
CA ARG A 301 -0.64 9.60 -16.72
C ARG A 301 -2.07 9.30 -16.27
N SER A 302 -2.29 8.09 -15.77
CA SER A 302 -3.57 7.65 -15.21
C SER A 302 -3.41 7.40 -13.72
N LYS A 303 -4.14 8.17 -12.91
CA LYS A 303 -3.97 8.24 -11.46
C LYS A 303 -5.32 8.38 -10.76
N LEU A 304 -5.47 7.63 -9.67
CA LEU A 304 -6.60 7.72 -8.75
C LEU A 304 -6.09 7.85 -7.31
N SER A 305 -6.61 8.84 -6.58
CA SER A 305 -6.34 8.98 -5.14
C SER A 305 -7.58 8.64 -4.32
N ILE A 306 -7.40 7.97 -3.18
CA ILE A 306 -8.43 7.84 -2.15
C ILE A 306 -7.99 8.69 -0.98
N MET A 307 -8.81 9.66 -0.57
CA MET A 307 -8.54 10.57 0.53
C MET A 307 -9.50 10.25 1.68
N ILE A 308 -8.95 10.01 2.86
CA ILE A 308 -9.74 9.84 4.09
C ILE A 308 -9.49 11.06 4.95
N THR A 309 -10.56 11.80 5.24
CA THR A 309 -10.53 13.03 6.02
C THR A 309 -11.12 12.78 7.39
N SER A 310 -10.38 13.13 8.45
CA SER A 310 -10.88 13.12 9.80
C SER A 310 -12.05 14.11 9.92
N PRO A 311 -13.20 13.69 10.47
CA PRO A 311 -14.32 14.60 10.72
C PRO A 311 -14.06 15.55 11.91
N MET A 312 -12.96 15.36 12.65
CA MET A 312 -12.59 16.20 13.78
C MET A 312 -12.14 17.60 13.32
N ALA A 313 -12.48 18.64 14.07
CA ALA A 313 -11.97 19.97 13.80
C ALA A 313 -10.44 20.03 13.99
N GLU A 314 -9.71 20.83 13.20
CA GLU A 314 -8.23 20.90 13.24
C GLU A 314 -7.66 21.14 14.65
N LYS A 315 -8.35 21.95 15.47
CA LYS A 315 -7.96 22.21 16.87
C LYS A 315 -8.12 20.98 17.77
N GLU A 316 -9.13 20.15 17.51
CA GLU A 316 -9.37 18.90 18.22
C GLU A 316 -8.40 17.81 17.76
N ILE A 317 -8.05 17.78 16.48
CA ILE A 317 -6.99 16.91 15.93
C ILE A 317 -5.67 17.14 16.67
N ALA A 318 -5.24 18.40 16.81
CA ALA A 318 -4.00 18.75 17.51
C ALA A 318 -4.03 18.28 18.97
N SER A 319 -5.15 18.53 19.66
CA SER A 319 -5.35 18.12 21.06
C SER A 319 -5.37 16.59 21.21
N ARG A 320 -6.05 15.87 20.31
CA ARG A 320 -6.13 14.40 20.32
C ARG A 320 -4.79 13.75 20.01
N LYS A 321 -4.02 14.28 19.05
CA LYS A 321 -2.66 13.80 18.75
C LYS A 321 -1.74 14.01 19.94
N MET A 322 -1.81 15.17 20.57
CA MET A 322 -1.03 15.47 21.78
C MET A 322 -1.37 14.50 22.91
N PHE A 323 -2.66 14.20 23.11
CA PHE A 323 -3.13 13.19 24.05
C PHE A 323 -2.54 11.81 23.76
N LEU A 324 -2.65 11.30 22.52
CA LEU A 324 -2.16 9.97 22.15
C LEU A 324 -0.62 9.85 22.28
N GLN A 325 0.11 10.89 21.88
CA GLN A 325 1.57 10.93 22.02
C GLN A 325 2.00 10.90 23.48
N LEU A 326 1.33 11.68 24.33
CA LEU A 326 1.59 11.69 25.78
C LEU A 326 1.21 10.37 26.43
N GLU A 327 0.09 9.77 26.04
CA GLU A 327 -0.34 8.47 26.57
C GLU A 327 0.70 7.39 26.24
N ALA A 328 1.15 7.32 24.98
CA ALA A 328 2.19 6.39 24.56
C ALA A 328 3.51 6.65 25.30
N PHE A 329 3.94 7.92 25.39
CA PHE A 329 5.16 8.31 26.10
C PHE A 329 5.10 7.92 27.59
N LEU A 330 3.99 8.22 28.27
CA LEU A 330 3.82 7.89 29.68
C LEU A 330 3.78 6.38 29.90
N LYS A 331 3.07 5.62 29.05
CA LYS A 331 3.03 4.15 29.11
C LYS A 331 4.41 3.50 28.92
N ILE A 332 5.16 3.92 27.90
CA ILE A 332 6.50 3.39 27.61
C ILE A 332 7.46 3.64 28.78
N ASN A 333 7.34 4.80 29.42
CA ASN A 333 8.20 5.17 30.55
C ASN A 333 7.64 4.72 31.92
N GLY A 334 6.58 3.89 31.93
CA GLY A 334 6.03 3.30 33.15
C GLY A 334 5.35 4.32 34.09
N PHE A 335 4.73 5.36 33.54
CA PHE A 335 3.86 6.28 34.26
C PHE A 335 2.40 5.88 34.08
N ALA A 336 1.72 5.56 35.19
CA ALA A 336 0.31 5.19 35.18
C ALA A 336 -0.58 6.43 35.36
N ILE A 337 -1.27 6.85 34.30
CA ILE A 337 -2.27 7.92 34.34
C ILE A 337 -3.62 7.38 33.86
N LYS A 338 -4.72 7.80 34.50
CA LYS A 338 -6.07 7.47 34.02
C LYS A 338 -6.37 8.29 32.76
N ASN A 339 -7.01 7.68 31.77
CA ASN A 339 -7.33 8.34 30.49
C ASN A 339 -8.15 9.63 30.68
N GLU A 340 -9.08 9.66 31.62
CA GLU A 340 -9.88 10.84 31.94
C GLU A 340 -9.04 12.00 32.48
N ASP A 341 -8.05 11.71 33.34
CA ASP A 341 -7.17 12.70 33.94
C ASP A 341 -6.23 13.30 32.89
N LEU A 342 -5.65 12.44 32.02
CA LEU A 342 -4.80 12.89 30.93
C LEU A 342 -5.59 13.74 29.92
N LYS A 343 -6.84 13.37 29.62
CA LYS A 343 -7.71 14.13 28.72
C LYS A 343 -8.00 15.52 29.28
N LYS A 344 -8.35 15.62 30.57
CA LYS A 344 -8.53 16.90 31.26
C LYS A 344 -7.26 17.76 31.21
N ILE A 345 -6.09 17.18 31.45
CA ILE A 345 -4.81 17.91 31.40
C ILE A 345 -4.56 18.49 30.00
N VAL A 346 -4.77 17.71 28.95
CA VAL A 346 -4.57 18.13 27.56
C VAL A 346 -5.56 19.23 27.16
N GLU A 347 -6.83 19.09 27.53
CA GLU A 347 -7.88 20.09 27.27
C GLU A 347 -7.61 21.42 28.00
N HIS A 348 -7.18 21.38 29.27
CA HIS A 348 -6.83 22.58 30.04
C HIS A 348 -5.61 23.31 29.46
N SER A 349 -4.73 22.60 28.77
CA SER A 349 -3.53 23.17 28.18
C SER A 349 -3.77 23.87 26.84
N LYS A 350 -4.92 23.66 26.18
CA LYS A 350 -5.29 24.29 24.89
C LYS A 350 -4.16 24.28 23.85
N GLY A 351 -3.39 23.19 23.79
CA GLY A 351 -2.25 23.04 22.87
C GLY A 351 -0.97 23.81 23.25
N ASN A 352 -0.91 24.51 24.40
CA ASN A 352 0.31 25.17 24.86
C ASN A 352 1.25 24.17 25.56
N PRO A 353 2.47 23.94 25.03
CA PRO A 353 3.42 22.97 25.58
C PRO A 353 3.86 23.29 27.02
N ILE A 354 4.00 24.57 27.36
CA ILE A 354 4.47 25.03 28.68
C ILE A 354 3.40 24.75 29.73
N LEU A 355 2.13 25.04 29.42
CA LEU A 355 1.01 24.76 30.30
C LEU A 355 0.80 23.25 30.47
N LEU A 356 1.00 22.47 29.40
CA LEU A 356 0.93 21.02 29.45
C LEU A 356 2.00 20.40 30.35
N VAL A 357 3.25 20.80 30.20
CA VAL A 357 4.33 20.35 31.08
C VAL A 357 4.03 20.76 32.52
N LYS A 358 3.63 22.01 32.78
CA LYS A 358 3.26 22.48 34.13
C LYS A 358 2.12 21.66 34.76
N ASN A 359 1.08 21.33 33.99
CA ASN A 359 -0.07 20.56 34.46
C ASN A 359 0.31 19.09 34.72
N LEU A 360 1.12 18.46 33.86
CA LEU A 360 1.68 17.13 34.08
C LEU A 360 2.56 17.09 35.32
N PHE A 361 3.46 18.05 35.47
CA PHE A 361 4.29 18.19 36.68
C PHE A 361 3.43 18.35 37.93
N THR A 362 2.35 19.12 37.87
CA THR A 362 1.43 19.30 39.00
C THR A 362 0.69 17.99 39.35
N TYR A 363 0.28 17.22 38.35
CA TYR A 363 -0.37 15.92 38.54
C TYR A 363 0.58 14.90 39.20
N PHE A 364 1.78 14.72 38.66
CA PHE A 364 2.76 13.78 39.22
C PHE A 364 3.39 14.27 40.54
N ARG A 365 3.33 15.58 40.84
CA ARG A 365 3.68 16.15 42.15
C ARG A 365 2.74 15.72 43.26
N ARG A 366 1.45 15.59 42.97
CA ARG A 366 0.48 15.06 43.93
C ARG A 366 0.67 13.56 44.22
N ARG A 367 1.44 12.86 43.39
CA ARG A 367 1.74 11.41 43.51
C ARG A 367 3.18 11.10 43.94
N ASN A 368 4.00 12.09 44.27
CA ASN A 368 5.43 11.94 44.59
C ASN A 368 6.31 11.32 43.47
N GLU A 369 5.88 11.38 42.20
CA GLU A 369 6.63 10.81 41.06
C GLU A 369 7.44 11.87 40.26
N VAL A 370 7.56 13.10 40.78
CA VAL A 370 8.16 14.25 40.07
C VAL A 370 9.59 14.02 39.63
N PHE A 371 10.41 13.41 40.49
CA PHE A 371 11.81 13.15 40.19
C PHE A 371 11.95 12.17 39.03
N LYS A 372 11.07 11.17 38.93
CA LYS A 372 11.03 10.20 37.83
C LYS A 372 10.61 10.86 36.52
N LEU A 373 9.60 11.74 36.55
CA LEU A 373 9.17 12.49 35.36
C LEU A 373 10.26 13.47 34.89
N GLY A 374 10.89 14.19 35.82
CA GLY A 374 11.95 15.14 35.53
C GLY A 374 13.18 14.50 34.89
N THR A 375 13.63 13.34 35.37
CA THR A 375 14.77 12.61 34.78
C THR A 375 14.45 12.08 33.38
N VAL A 376 13.25 11.53 33.17
CA VAL A 376 12.83 10.99 31.86
C VAL A 376 12.68 12.11 30.82
N VAL A 377 12.07 13.24 31.17
CA VAL A 377 11.92 14.40 30.27
C VAL A 377 13.29 14.98 29.92
N LEU A 378 14.21 15.08 30.89
CA LEU A 378 15.57 15.55 30.64
C LEU A 378 16.35 14.60 29.72
N GLN A 379 16.19 13.28 29.91
CA GLN A 379 16.81 12.25 29.06
C GLN A 379 16.31 12.29 27.61
N GLU A 380 15.01 12.50 27.39
CA GLU A 380 14.49 12.61 26.02
C GLU A 380 14.86 13.94 25.35
N ILE A 381 14.91 15.05 26.07
CA ILE A 381 15.43 16.32 25.52
C ILE A 381 16.90 16.15 25.11
N LEU A 382 17.71 15.46 25.91
CA LEU A 382 19.11 15.16 25.57
C LEU A 382 19.23 14.22 24.35
N LYS A 383 18.33 13.24 24.18
CA LYS A 383 18.28 12.39 22.97
C LYS A 383 17.89 13.17 21.72
N ILE A 384 16.90 14.07 21.79
CA ILE A 384 16.48 14.92 20.67
C ILE A 384 17.66 15.83 20.24
N ILE A 385 18.38 16.40 21.20
CA ILE A 385 19.59 17.21 20.92
C ILE A 385 20.71 16.34 20.30
N GLY A 386 20.91 15.12 20.80
CA GLY A 386 21.90 14.17 20.27
C GLY A 386 21.56 13.63 18.87
N MET A 387 20.27 13.43 18.57
CA MET A 387 19.80 12.97 17.25
C MET A 387 19.94 14.05 16.17
N ASN A 388 19.71 15.32 16.50
CA ASN A 388 19.96 16.45 15.60
C ASN A 388 21.44 16.63 15.24
N LEU A 389 22.37 16.18 16.10
CA LEU A 389 23.81 16.13 15.81
C LEU A 389 24.20 14.93 14.95
N LYS A 390 23.53 13.78 15.11
CA LYS A 390 23.82 12.53 14.37
C LYS A 390 23.22 12.51 12.96
N GLN A 391 22.13 13.25 12.71
CA GLN A 391 21.53 13.41 11.39
C GLN A 391 22.42 14.16 10.38
N ARG A 392 23.52 14.80 10.82
CA ARG A 392 24.52 15.41 9.93
C ARG A 392 25.50 14.44 9.27
N TYR A 393 25.48 13.13 9.60
CA TYR A 393 26.49 12.17 9.11
C TYR A 393 25.93 10.86 8.53
N GLY A 394 24.64 10.80 8.19
CA GLY A 394 23.99 9.60 7.65
C GLY A 394 23.86 9.58 6.12
N SER A 395 24.96 9.64 5.38
CA SER A 395 24.98 9.47 3.91
C SER A 395 24.95 7.97 3.55
N ILE A 396 23.76 7.41 3.33
CA ILE A 396 23.59 6.01 2.84
C ILE A 396 23.63 5.93 1.30
N LEU A 397 23.54 7.07 0.61
CA LEU A 397 23.82 7.19 -0.81
C LEU A 397 24.88 8.27 -0.92
N GLY A 398 26.02 7.98 -1.55
CA GLY A 398 27.14 8.90 -1.73
C GLY A 398 26.85 10.09 -2.65
N PHE A 399 25.77 10.83 -2.36
CA PHE A 399 25.62 12.22 -2.72
C PHE A 399 26.64 12.97 -1.88
N SER A 400 27.69 13.48 -2.54
CA SER A 400 28.68 14.32 -1.88
C SER A 400 27.95 15.45 -1.18
N SER A 401 28.07 15.50 0.14
CA SER A 401 27.70 16.65 0.96
C SER A 401 28.54 17.86 0.54
N GLN A 402 28.11 18.55 -0.52
CA GLN A 402 28.38 19.97 -0.65
C GLN A 402 27.32 20.67 0.20
N ASP A 403 27.77 21.56 1.09
CA ASP A 403 26.99 22.29 2.10
C ASP A 403 25.89 23.24 1.52
N GLY A 404 25.41 23.00 0.29
CA GLY A 404 24.37 23.77 -0.42
C GLY A 404 23.06 23.02 -0.74
N GLU A 405 23.00 21.68 -0.70
CA GLU A 405 21.81 20.92 -1.17
C GLU A 405 20.55 21.11 -0.30
N GLY A 406 20.71 21.28 1.02
CA GLY A 406 19.56 21.51 1.91
C GLY A 406 18.77 22.79 1.56
N GLN A 407 19.46 23.83 1.08
CA GLN A 407 18.83 25.08 0.66
C GLN A 407 18.23 25.00 -0.75
N GLU A 408 18.77 24.19 -1.66
CA GLU A 408 18.20 23.99 -3.00
C GLU A 408 16.91 23.16 -2.96
N ILE A 409 16.85 22.15 -2.09
CA ILE A 409 15.65 21.37 -1.84
C ILE A 409 14.55 22.28 -1.30
N GLU A 410 14.75 23.01 -0.20
CA GLU A 410 13.68 23.89 0.33
C GLU A 410 13.18 24.95 -0.68
N LYS A 411 14.03 25.44 -1.58
CA LYS A 411 13.64 26.38 -2.65
C LYS A 411 12.78 25.74 -3.74
N PHE A 412 13.14 24.54 -4.22
CA PHE A 412 12.40 23.90 -5.33
C PHE A 412 11.01 23.44 -4.90
N TRP A 413 10.90 23.05 -3.64
CA TRP A 413 9.75 22.42 -3.04
C TRP A 413 8.69 23.41 -2.51
N ASN A 414 8.91 24.71 -2.73
CA ASN A 414 7.96 25.81 -2.49
C ASN A 414 7.44 26.44 -3.79
N ASN A 415 7.81 25.91 -4.96
CA ASN A 415 7.21 26.32 -6.23
C ASN A 415 5.86 25.63 -6.38
N ASP A 416 4.83 26.37 -6.81
CA ASP A 416 3.51 25.82 -7.13
C ASP A 416 3.63 24.81 -8.29
N THR A 417 3.79 23.53 -7.96
CA THR A 417 3.75 22.46 -8.94
C THR A 417 2.30 22.09 -9.20
N SER A 418 1.76 22.52 -10.35
CA SER A 418 0.46 22.09 -10.83
C SER A 418 0.61 20.92 -11.81
N PRO A 419 -0.16 19.82 -11.65
CA PRO A 419 -0.20 18.77 -12.66
C PRO A 419 -0.83 19.31 -13.94
N ILE A 420 -0.41 18.77 -15.10
CA ILE A 420 -0.93 19.22 -16.40
C ILE A 420 -2.42 18.92 -16.57
N VAL A 421 -2.89 17.80 -16.00
CA VAL A 421 -4.30 17.47 -15.91
C VAL A 421 -4.81 17.88 -14.53
N PRO A 422 -5.86 18.71 -14.43
CA PRO A 422 -6.41 19.12 -13.14
C PRO A 422 -6.97 17.93 -12.38
N LEU A 423 -6.94 18.02 -11.05
CA LEU A 423 -7.48 16.99 -10.17
C LEU A 423 -9.02 17.05 -10.18
N GLN A 424 -9.67 15.95 -10.54
CA GLN A 424 -11.13 15.84 -10.60
C GLN A 424 -11.69 14.99 -9.45
N GLU A 425 -12.75 15.46 -8.79
CA GLU A 425 -13.47 14.68 -7.79
C GLU A 425 -14.43 13.69 -8.47
N LEU A 426 -14.40 12.44 -8.00
CA LEU A 426 -15.38 11.42 -8.35
C LEU A 426 -16.36 11.25 -7.18
N PRO A 427 -17.66 11.07 -7.45
CA PRO A 427 -18.69 11.12 -6.42
C PRO A 427 -18.63 9.96 -5.43
N GLU A 428 -18.27 8.76 -5.89
CA GLU A 428 -18.43 7.53 -5.10
C GLU A 428 -17.39 6.44 -5.47
N PRO A 429 -17.10 5.49 -4.56
CA PRO A 429 -16.17 4.38 -4.84
C PRO A 429 -16.68 3.48 -5.95
N ASN A 430 -18.01 3.37 -6.01
CA ASN A 430 -18.74 2.56 -6.96
C ASN A 430 -18.92 3.25 -8.31
N PHE A 431 -18.30 4.42 -8.54
CA PHE A 431 -18.36 5.12 -9.83
C PHE A 431 -17.98 4.23 -11.02
N PHE A 432 -16.99 3.34 -10.83
CA PHE A 432 -16.52 2.42 -11.86
C PHE A 432 -17.36 1.14 -11.99
N ARG A 433 -18.35 0.96 -11.11
CA ARG A 433 -19.24 -0.19 -11.13
C ARG A 433 -20.26 0.03 -12.24
N LYS A 434 -20.20 -0.81 -13.28
CA LYS A 434 -21.36 -0.93 -14.18
C LYS A 434 -22.53 -1.42 -13.34
N ALA A 435 -23.70 -0.78 -13.46
CA ALA A 435 -24.93 -1.30 -12.89
C ALA A 435 -25.07 -2.76 -13.37
N ALA A 436 -24.85 -3.70 -12.45
CA ALA A 436 -25.00 -5.11 -12.73
C ALA A 436 -26.50 -5.37 -12.71
N PHE A 437 -27.08 -5.48 -13.90
CA PHE A 437 -28.42 -6.01 -14.10
C PHE A 437 -28.30 -7.45 -14.58
#